data_AF-A0A7C3ZK20-F1
#
_entry.id   AF-A0A7C3ZK20-F1
#
_cell.length_a   1.000
_cell.length_b   1.000
_cell.length_c   1.000
_cell.angle_alpha   90.00
_cell.angle_beta   90.00
_cell.angle_gamma   90.00
#
_symmetry.space_group_name_H-M   'P 1'
#
loop_
_entity.id
_entity.type
_entity.pdbx_description
1 polymer ?
#
loop_
_entity_poly.entity_id
_entity_poly.type
_entity_poly.pdbx_seq_one_letter_code
_entity_poly.pdbx_strand_id
1 'polypeptide(L)'
;MEVINLILSLLLHPSIFVPLIFPGLITILVVIILLIWAERKIAAKIQMRIGPLYVTRRFGGVLQLLADLLRYMFAELIISKDSDKLMFIASPIIALTVTLLPLAVIPAGSLLGIELIALRTSIGLLAALTLLS
;
A
#
# COMPACT_ATOMS: atom_id res chain seq x y z
N MET A 1 9.22 25.01 -19.36
CA MET A 1 8.01 24.42 -19.98
C MET A 1 8.31 23.04 -20.56
N GLU A 2 9.41 22.85 -21.29
CA GLU A 2 9.78 21.53 -21.87
C GLU A 2 10.04 20.43 -20.83
N VAL A 3 10.75 20.73 -19.74
CA VAL A 3 11.04 19.74 -18.68
C VAL A 3 9.76 19.26 -17.98
N ILE A 4 8.80 20.16 -17.74
CA ILE A 4 7.51 19.80 -17.14
C ILE A 4 6.70 18.93 -18.10
N ASN A 5 6.70 19.24 -19.40
CA ASN A 5 6.03 18.43 -20.42
C ASN A 5 6.71 17.07 -20.63
N LEU A 6 8.03 17.00 -20.45
CA LEU A 6 8.79 15.75 -20.49
C LEU A 6 8.49 14.85 -19.28
N ILE A 7 8.41 15.44 -18.09
CA ILE A 7 8.00 14.73 -16.87
C ILE A 7 6.55 14.25 -16.99
N LEU A 8 5.64 15.09 -17.49
CA LEU A 8 4.23 14.74 -17.69
C LEU A 8 4.05 13.66 -18.76
N SER A 9 4.79 13.71 -19.87
CA SER A 9 4.72 12.67 -20.91
C SER A 9 5.32 11.33 -20.47
N LEU A 10 6.31 11.35 -19.57
CA LEU A 10 6.86 10.14 -18.93
C LEU A 10 5.87 9.56 -17.91
N LEU A 11 5.28 10.40 -17.05
CA LEU A 11 4.31 9.99 -16.02
C LEU A 11 2.99 9.48 -16.59
N LEU A 12 2.53 10.07 -17.70
CA LEU A 12 1.31 9.68 -18.41
C LEU A 12 1.56 8.61 -19.48
N HIS A 13 2.79 8.09 -19.59
CA HIS A 13 3.07 6.99 -20.51
C HIS A 13 2.30 5.73 -20.09
N PRO A 14 1.57 5.04 -20.99
CA PRO A 14 0.65 3.96 -20.64
C PRO A 14 1.27 2.81 -19.82
N SER A 15 2.55 2.51 -20.03
CA SER A 15 3.27 1.46 -19.30
C SER A 15 3.63 1.82 -17.86
N ILE A 16 3.71 3.12 -17.51
CA ILE A 16 4.06 3.59 -16.15
C ILE A 16 2.79 4.02 -15.41
N PHE A 17 1.83 4.61 -16.12
CA PHE A 17 0.61 5.13 -15.54
C PHE A 17 -0.26 4.04 -14.88
N VAL A 18 -0.38 2.88 -15.50
CA VAL A 18 -1.21 1.76 -14.99
C VAL A 18 -0.67 1.15 -13.69
N PRO A 19 0.59 0.66 -13.61
CA PRO A 19 1.12 0.08 -12.37
C PRO A 19 1.35 1.09 -11.25
N LEU A 20 1.44 2.39 -11.57
CA LEU A 20 1.68 3.44 -10.58
C LEU A 20 0.39 4.10 -10.08
N ILE A 21 -0.58 4.39 -10.96
CA ILE A 21 -1.73 5.25 -10.67
C ILE A 21 -3.08 4.49 -10.71
N PHE A 22 -3.33 3.51 -11.60
CA PHE A 22 -4.62 2.79 -11.61
C PHE A 22 -4.50 1.33 -12.11
N PRO A 23 -4.75 0.28 -11.28
CA PRO A 23 -4.97 0.19 -9.83
C PRO A 23 -3.63 0.10 -9.06
N GLY A 24 -2.69 0.98 -9.40
CA GLY A 24 -1.29 0.87 -9.00
C GLY A 24 -0.95 1.08 -7.53
N LEU A 25 0.35 0.98 -7.24
CA LEU A 25 0.94 1.09 -5.89
C LEU A 25 0.50 2.34 -5.12
N ILE A 26 0.43 3.51 -5.77
CA ILE A 26 0.08 4.77 -5.10
C ILE A 26 -1.37 4.73 -4.61
N THR A 27 -2.29 4.27 -5.45
CA THR A 27 -3.71 4.19 -5.11
C THR A 27 -3.94 3.23 -3.94
N ILE A 28 -3.24 2.09 -3.94
CA ILE A 28 -3.31 1.13 -2.84
C ILE A 28 -2.78 1.72 -1.53
N LEU A 29 -1.62 2.40 -1.57
CA LEU A 29 -1.06 3.05 -0.38
C LEU A 29 -2.03 4.09 0.20
N VAL A 30 -2.65 4.92 -0.64
CA VAL A 30 -3.65 5.90 -0.21
C VAL A 30 -4.86 5.21 0.41
N VAL A 31 -5.38 4.16 -0.23
CA VAL A 31 -6.51 3.38 0.29
C VAL A 31 -6.18 2.74 1.64
N ILE A 32 -5.02 2.10 1.78
CA ILE A 32 -4.57 1.48 3.04
C ILE A 32 -4.47 2.52 4.15
N ILE A 33 -3.88 3.68 3.88
CA ILE A 33 -3.78 4.76 4.87
C ILE A 33 -5.18 5.17 5.34
N LEU A 34 -6.11 5.40 4.41
CA LEU A 34 -7.49 5.76 4.75
C LEU A 34 -8.22 4.65 5.51
N LEU A 35 -8.00 3.38 5.16
CA LEU A 35 -8.56 2.22 5.84
C LEU A 35 -8.07 2.12 7.28
N ILE A 36 -6.77 2.28 7.54
CA ILE A 36 -6.20 2.26 8.90
C ILE A 36 -6.83 3.37 9.75
N TRP A 37 -7.03 4.56 9.18
CA TRP A 37 -7.71 5.65 9.88
C TRP A 37 -9.18 5.34 10.17
N ALA A 38 -9.88 4.79 9.18
CA ALA A 38 -11.29 4.41 9.31
C ALA A 38 -11.45 3.31 10.37
N GLU A 39 -10.61 2.29 10.35
CA GLU A 39 -10.59 1.20 11.33
C GLU A 39 -10.45 1.75 12.75
N ARG A 40 -9.48 2.64 12.99
CA ARG A 40 -9.29 3.28 14.31
C ARG A 40 -10.52 4.09 14.75
N LYS A 41 -11.20 4.76 13.83
CA LYS A 41 -12.42 5.51 14.12
C LYS A 41 -13.59 4.58 14.42
N ILE A 42 -13.75 3.51 13.67
CA ILE A 42 -14.81 2.52 13.84
C ILE A 42 -14.63 1.77 15.16
N ALA A 43 -13.41 1.29 15.44
CA ALA A 43 -13.08 0.63 16.70
C ALA A 43 -13.36 1.53 17.91
N ALA A 44 -13.03 2.82 17.81
CA ALA A 44 -13.33 3.79 18.86
C ALA A 44 -14.84 3.99 19.07
N LYS A 45 -15.63 4.06 17.98
CA LYS A 45 -17.10 4.14 18.06
C LYS A 45 -17.71 2.91 18.73
N ILE A 46 -17.25 1.71 18.37
CA ILE A 46 -17.71 0.45 18.98
C ILE A 46 -17.41 0.44 20.48
N GLN A 47 -16.25 0.94 20.88
CA GLN A 47 -15.80 1.02 22.27
C GLN A 47 -16.34 2.25 23.03
N MET A 48 -17.24 3.03 22.44
CA MET A 48 -17.78 4.27 23.02
C MET A 48 -16.69 5.25 23.49
N ARG A 49 -15.54 5.30 22.79
CA ARG A 49 -14.45 6.24 23.03
C ARG A 49 -14.18 7.12 21.81
N ILE A 50 -13.47 8.22 22.02
CA ILE A 50 -13.11 9.14 20.95
C ILE A 50 -11.87 8.59 20.21
N GLY A 51 -12.01 8.34 18.91
CA GLY A 51 -10.90 7.96 18.03
C GLY A 51 -9.95 9.13 17.75
N PRO A 52 -8.94 8.98 16.87
CA PRO A 52 -7.88 9.97 16.66
C PRO A 52 -8.42 11.40 16.43
N LEU A 53 -8.08 12.37 17.28
CA LEU A 53 -8.61 13.75 17.20
C LEU A 53 -7.57 14.85 17.47
N TYR A 54 -6.46 14.52 18.14
CA TYR A 54 -5.55 15.50 18.73
C TYR A 54 -4.57 16.16 17.75
N VAL A 55 -3.97 15.39 16.82
CA VAL A 55 -3.01 15.94 15.84
C VAL A 55 -3.69 16.93 14.89
N THR A 56 -4.94 16.69 14.52
CA THR A 56 -5.69 17.62 13.64
C THR A 56 -7.19 17.55 13.90
N ARG A 57 -7.66 18.42 14.79
CA ARG A 57 -9.08 18.48 15.17
C ARG A 57 -10.00 18.86 13.99
N ARG A 58 -9.53 19.70 13.06
CA ARG A 58 -10.31 20.16 11.88
C ARG A 58 -10.51 19.08 10.81
N PHE A 59 -9.55 18.18 10.65
CA PHE A 59 -9.58 17.09 9.66
C PHE A 59 -9.78 15.72 10.30
N GLY A 60 -10.37 15.66 11.50
CA GLY A 60 -10.73 14.40 12.16
C GLY A 60 -9.55 13.46 12.49
N GLY A 61 -8.32 14.00 12.59
CA GLY A 61 -7.12 13.24 12.95
C GLY A 61 -6.44 12.49 11.80
N VAL A 62 -6.69 12.84 10.53
CA VAL A 62 -6.04 12.17 9.37
C VAL A 62 -4.50 12.24 9.42
N LEU A 63 -3.95 13.39 9.85
CA LEU A 63 -2.49 13.55 9.99
C LEU A 63 -1.86 12.66 11.09
N GLN A 64 -2.67 12.00 11.92
CA GLN A 64 -2.15 11.02 12.87
C GLN A 64 -1.37 9.90 12.17
N LEU A 65 -1.79 9.49 10.99
CA LEU A 65 -1.14 8.41 10.23
C LEU A 65 0.25 8.83 9.76
N LEU A 66 0.41 10.10 9.38
CA LEU A 66 1.70 10.67 9.02
C LEU A 66 2.60 10.76 10.25
N ALA A 67 2.06 11.15 11.41
CA ALA A 67 2.80 11.15 12.67
C ALA A 67 3.26 9.74 13.07
N ASP A 68 2.42 8.73 12.86
CA ASP A 68 2.76 7.33 13.12
C ASP A 68 3.86 6.83 12.17
N LEU A 69 3.80 7.22 10.88
CA LEU A 69 4.86 6.91 9.91
C LEU A 69 6.20 7.51 10.34
N LEU A 70 6.22 8.80 10.67
CA LEU A 70 7.42 9.47 11.17
C LEU A 70 7.97 8.78 12.41
N ARG A 71 7.10 8.41 13.36
CA ARG A 71 7.52 7.69 14.56
C ARG A 71 8.22 6.37 14.22
N TYR A 72 7.75 5.62 13.23
CA TYR A 72 8.40 4.39 12.81
C TYR A 72 9.74 4.63 12.10
N MET A 73 9.90 5.74 11.37
CA MET A 73 11.19 6.09 10.74
C MET A 73 12.29 6.41 11.77
N PHE A 74 11.91 6.92 12.94
CA PHE A 74 12.84 7.20 14.04
C PHE A 74 12.88 6.08 15.09
N ALA A 75 12.26 4.93 14.82
CA ALA A 75 12.30 3.80 15.73
C ALA A 75 13.68 3.14 15.70
N GLU A 76 14.22 2.82 16.88
CA GLU A 76 15.47 2.08 17.01
C GLU A 76 15.26 0.60 16.64
N LEU A 77 16.18 0.05 15.85
CA LEU A 77 16.15 -1.36 15.46
C LEU A 77 16.77 -2.23 16.55
N ILE A 78 15.91 -2.83 17.37
CA ILE A 78 16.34 -3.75 18.44
C ILE A 78 16.34 -5.18 17.91
N ILE A 79 17.52 -5.79 17.80
CA ILE A 79 17.70 -7.18 17.39
C ILE A 79 18.01 -8.02 18.64
N SER A 80 17.29 -9.12 18.84
CA SER A 80 17.53 -10.02 19.97
C SER A 80 18.88 -10.71 19.84
N LYS A 81 19.66 -10.77 20.94
CA LYS A 81 20.99 -11.39 20.96
C LYS A 81 20.95 -12.90 20.70
N ASP A 82 19.85 -13.55 21.08
CA ASP A 82 19.67 -15.00 20.96
C ASP A 82 18.98 -15.41 19.64
N SER A 83 18.65 -14.44 18.77
CA SER A 83 17.99 -14.71 17.49
C SER A 83 18.98 -14.84 16.33
N ASP A 84 18.61 -15.66 15.34
CA ASP A 84 19.32 -15.69 14.05
C ASP A 84 19.10 -14.35 13.32
N LYS A 85 20.20 -13.60 13.17
CA LYS A 85 20.21 -12.25 12.58
C LYS A 85 19.73 -12.26 11.12
N LEU A 86 20.06 -13.31 10.36
CA LEU A 86 19.68 -13.40 8.95
C LEU A 86 18.17 -13.57 8.81
N MET A 87 17.59 -14.53 9.56
CA MET A 87 16.14 -14.75 9.54
C MET A 87 15.37 -13.56 10.14
N PHE A 88 15.90 -12.91 11.18
CA PHE A 88 15.25 -11.75 11.81
C PHE A 88 15.11 -10.56 10.84
N ILE A 89 16.15 -10.30 10.04
CA ILE A 89 16.13 -9.20 9.05
C ILE A 89 15.37 -9.60 7.77
N ALA A 90 15.48 -10.87 7.35
CA ALA A 90 14.82 -11.35 6.14
C ALA A 90 13.30 -11.52 6.31
N SER A 91 12.83 -11.84 7.51
CA SER A 91 11.41 -12.11 7.79
C SER A 91 10.47 -10.98 7.32
N PRO A 92 10.70 -9.69 7.69
CA PRO A 92 9.89 -8.58 7.17
C PRO A 92 9.91 -8.45 5.64
N ILE A 93 11.06 -8.72 5.01
CA ILE A 93 11.22 -8.62 3.54
C ILE A 93 10.42 -9.71 2.84
N ILE A 94 10.48 -10.94 3.35
CA ILE A 94 9.72 -12.08 2.82
C ILE A 94 8.22 -11.83 3.00
N ALA A 95 7.79 -11.38 4.19
CA ALA A 95 6.39 -11.06 4.45
C ALA A 95 5.86 -9.99 3.48
N LEU A 96 6.60 -8.89 3.31
CA LEU A 96 6.25 -7.84 2.35
C LEU A 96 6.18 -8.36 0.91
N THR A 97 7.14 -9.20 0.52
CA THR A 97 7.16 -9.80 -0.82
C THR A 97 5.90 -10.62 -1.07
N VAL A 98 5.53 -11.50 -0.13
CA VAL A 98 4.34 -12.35 -0.25
C VAL A 98 3.05 -11.51 -0.30
N THR A 99 2.95 -10.47 0.53
CA THR A 99 1.76 -9.57 0.53
C THR A 99 1.62 -8.75 -0.76
N LEU A 100 2.72 -8.45 -1.45
CA LEU A 100 2.70 -7.69 -2.70
C LEU A 100 2.50 -8.58 -3.94
N LEU A 101 2.74 -9.89 -3.87
CA LEU A 101 2.53 -10.83 -4.98
C LEU A 101 1.12 -10.78 -5.58
N PRO A 102 0.01 -10.72 -4.80
CA PRO A 102 -1.33 -10.61 -5.36
C PRO A 102 -1.54 -9.39 -6.25
N LEU A 103 -0.79 -8.30 -6.06
CA LEU A 103 -0.89 -7.10 -6.88
C LEU A 103 -0.49 -7.34 -8.34
N ALA A 104 0.41 -8.29 -8.59
CA ALA A 104 0.78 -8.69 -9.94
C ALA A 104 -0.35 -9.43 -10.68
N VAL A 105 -1.37 -9.90 -9.94
CA VAL A 105 -2.43 -10.77 -10.45
C VAL A 105 -3.76 -10.02 -10.62
N ILE A 106 -3.96 -8.85 -9.99
CA ILE A 106 -5.20 -8.07 -10.07
C ILE A 106 -5.37 -7.50 -11.48
N PRO A 107 -6.41 -7.91 -12.25
CA PRO A 107 -6.62 -7.44 -13.62
C PRO A 107 -6.94 -5.94 -13.68
N ALA A 108 -5.94 -5.12 -14.01
CA ALA A 108 -6.00 -3.68 -14.23
C ALA A 108 -6.72 -3.23 -15.51
N GLY A 109 -7.22 -4.16 -16.32
CA GLY A 109 -7.86 -3.90 -17.61
C GLY A 109 -6.88 -3.72 -18.77
N SER A 110 -7.41 -3.67 -19.99
CA SER A 110 -6.65 -3.37 -21.21
C SER A 110 -6.72 -1.87 -21.53
N LEU A 111 -5.59 -1.23 -21.78
CA LEU A 111 -5.55 0.11 -22.39
C LEU A 111 -4.83 0.00 -23.73
N LEU A 112 -5.50 0.40 -24.83
CA LEU A 112 -4.98 0.38 -26.20
C LEU A 112 -4.64 -1.02 -26.77
N GLY A 113 -5.42 -2.05 -26.43
CA GLY A 113 -5.29 -3.38 -27.06
C GLY A 113 -4.08 -4.20 -26.62
N ILE A 114 -3.31 -3.71 -25.65
CA ILE A 114 -2.24 -4.46 -24.98
C ILE A 114 -2.81 -4.93 -23.65
N GLU A 115 -2.95 -6.25 -23.48
CA GLU A 115 -3.31 -6.84 -22.19
C GLU A 115 -2.15 -6.63 -21.22
N LEU A 116 -2.31 -5.70 -20.29
CA LEU A 116 -1.25 -5.30 -19.36
C LEU A 116 -1.01 -6.29 -18.21
N ILE A 117 -1.61 -7.49 -18.24
CA ILE A 117 -1.44 -8.53 -17.22
C ILE A 117 -1.42 -9.93 -17.86
N ALA A 118 -0.44 -10.73 -17.42
CA ALA A 118 -0.04 -12.00 -18.00
C ALA A 118 -0.94 -13.22 -17.69
N LEU A 119 -2.11 -13.07 -17.04
CA LEU A 119 -3.04 -14.20 -16.89
C LEU A 119 -4.48 -13.78 -17.17
N ARG A 120 -4.80 -13.77 -18.46
CA ARG A 120 -6.15 -13.82 -19.00
C ARG A 120 -6.80 -15.17 -18.69
N THR A 121 -7.07 -15.49 -17.43
CA THR A 121 -7.81 -16.72 -17.10
C THR A 121 -8.53 -16.58 -15.76
N SER A 122 -9.67 -17.26 -15.66
CA SER A 122 -10.48 -17.54 -14.46
C SER A 122 -9.70 -17.95 -13.20
N ILE A 123 -8.42 -18.30 -13.37
CA ILE A 123 -7.47 -18.75 -12.35
C ILE A 123 -6.78 -17.57 -11.66
N GLY A 124 -6.67 -16.38 -12.27
CA GLY A 124 -6.00 -15.23 -11.66
C GLY A 124 -6.68 -14.77 -10.36
N LEU A 125 -8.02 -14.75 -10.34
CA LEU A 125 -8.78 -14.38 -9.14
C LEU A 125 -8.64 -15.43 -8.03
N LEU A 126 -8.60 -16.72 -8.39
CA LEU A 126 -8.32 -17.84 -7.47
C LEU A 126 -6.88 -17.80 -6.92
N ALA A 127 -5.89 -17.48 -7.76
CA ALA A 127 -4.50 -17.33 -7.35
C ALA A 127 -4.31 -16.13 -6.41
N ALA A 128 -5.00 -15.01 -6.66
CA ALA A 128 -5.00 -13.88 -5.74
C ALA A 128 -5.66 -14.23 -4.40
N LEU A 129 -6.81 -14.92 -4.40
CA LEU A 129 -7.50 -15.34 -3.17
C LEU A 129 -6.69 -16.34 -2.34
N THR A 130 -6.04 -17.31 -2.98
CA THR A 130 -5.20 -18.31 -2.29
C THR A 130 -3.91 -17.72 -1.72
N LEU A 131 -3.38 -16.66 -2.31
CA LEU A 131 -2.23 -15.92 -1.75
C LEU A 131 -2.65 -14.95 -0.62
N LEU A 132 -3.93 -14.59 -0.52
CA LEU A 132 -4.48 -13.66 0.47
C LEU A 132 -5.10 -14.36 1.70
N SER A 133 -5.45 -15.65 1.59
CA SER A 133 -5.99 -16.49 2.67
C SER A 133 -4.91 -17.17 3.48
#